data_AF-A0A953IDT9-F1
#
_entry.id   AF-A0A953IDT9-F1
#
_cell.length_a   1.000
_cell.length_b   1.000
_cell.length_c   1.000
_cell.angle_alpha   90.00
_cell.angle_beta   90.00
_cell.angle_gamma   90.00
#
_symmetry.space_group_name_H-M   'P 1'
#
loop_
_entity.id
_entity.type
_entity.pdbx_description
1 polymer ?
#
loop_
_entity_poly.entity_id
_entity_poly.type
_entity_poly.pdbx_seq_one_letter_code
_entity_poly.pdbx_strand_id
1 'polypeptide(L)'
;PQARRRRVCDLGYLATPYRRPDGAVGYRCAAEPVEDLVAKGGDREATHGRKCLCNALLATAGHPQVRPGGAVEAPIVTSGSEVAALRELARRDGDYSATDVIGFVLGSHRSLITPTRDATDRA
;
A
#
# COMPACT_ATOMS: atom_id res chain seq x y z
N PRO A 1 18.16 0.58 -9.16
CA PRO A 1 18.54 0.20 -7.78
C PRO A 1 18.07 1.28 -6.78
N GLN A 2 17.14 0.95 -5.88
CA GLN A 2 16.71 1.89 -4.85
C GLN A 2 17.91 2.21 -3.95
N ALA A 3 18.32 3.48 -3.87
CA ALA A 3 19.30 3.94 -2.89
C ALA A 3 18.86 3.44 -1.50
N ARG A 4 19.82 3.03 -0.68
CA ARG A 4 19.59 2.38 0.62
C ARG A 4 18.86 3.33 1.56
N ARG A 5 17.52 3.36 1.48
CA ARG A 5 16.63 4.21 2.29
C ARG A 5 16.88 3.89 3.76
N ARG A 6 17.25 4.91 4.55
CA ARG A 6 17.39 4.76 6.00
C ARG A 6 16.04 4.36 6.61
N ARG A 7 16.05 3.33 7.45
CA ARG A 7 14.90 2.94 8.27
C ARG A 7 14.61 4.06 9.27
N VAL A 8 13.39 4.59 9.22
CA VAL A 8 12.90 5.63 10.13
C VAL A 8 11.38 5.62 10.08
N CYS A 9 10.77 5.77 11.26
CA CYS A 9 9.36 6.05 11.45
C CYS A 9 9.27 7.14 12.52
N ASP A 10 8.99 8.36 12.08
CA ASP A 10 9.04 9.58 12.91
C ASP A 10 7.71 10.32 12.96
N LEU A 11 6.78 10.04 12.03
CA LEU A 11 5.42 10.57 12.09
C LEU A 11 4.49 9.78 13.03
N GLY A 12 4.61 8.45 13.04
CA GLY A 12 3.85 7.58 13.96
C GLY A 12 2.32 7.52 13.75
N TYR A 13 1.76 8.14 12.72
CA TYR A 13 0.29 8.21 12.52
C TYR A 13 -0.43 6.86 12.38
N LEU A 14 0.27 5.84 11.90
CA LEU A 14 -0.26 4.47 11.72
C LEU A 14 0.42 3.47 12.66
N ALA A 15 1.02 3.95 13.75
CA ALA A 15 1.62 3.07 14.74
C ALA A 15 0.55 2.19 15.42
N THR A 16 0.89 0.93 15.64
CA THR A 16 -0.01 -0.04 16.27
C THR A 16 0.04 0.14 17.78
N PRO A 17 -1.13 0.29 18.45
CA PRO A 17 -1.17 0.33 19.90
C PRO A 17 -0.79 -1.03 20.49
N TYR A 18 -0.13 -1.03 21.64
CA TYR A 18 0.17 -2.23 22.42
C TYR A 18 0.06 -1.92 23.92
N ARG A 19 -0.16 -2.96 24.74
CA ARG A 19 -0.17 -2.81 26.20
C ARG A 19 1.27 -2.90 26.74
N ARG A 20 1.69 -1.89 27.49
CA ARG A 20 2.98 -1.86 28.19
C ARG A 20 2.94 -2.66 29.50
N PRO A 21 4.10 -3.04 30.07
CA PRO A 21 4.18 -3.78 31.33
C PRO A 21 3.54 -3.04 32.52
N ASP A 22 3.57 -1.70 32.52
CA ASP A 22 2.93 -0.83 33.51
C ASP A 22 1.41 -0.70 33.34
N GLY A 23 0.83 -1.37 32.34
CA GLY A 23 -0.60 -1.34 32.02
C GLY A 23 -1.02 -0.20 31.09
N ALA A 24 -0.14 0.76 30.77
CA ALA A 24 -0.44 1.86 29.87
C ALA A 24 -0.47 1.43 28.39
N VAL A 25 -1.03 2.28 27.53
CA VAL A 25 -0.97 2.09 26.07
C VAL A 25 0.31 2.69 25.53
N GLY A 26 1.10 1.86 24.83
CA GLY A 26 2.21 2.30 24.00
C GLY A 26 1.87 2.19 22.51
N TYR A 27 2.73 2.75 21.67
CA TYR A 27 2.61 2.66 20.21
C TYR A 27 3.93 2.19 19.61
N ARG A 28 3.85 1.31 18.63
CA ARG A 28 5.02 0.76 17.92
C ARG A 28 4.71 0.55 16.44
N CYS A 29 5.74 0.56 15.60
CA CYS A 29 5.62 0.43 14.16
C CYS A 29 6.74 -0.47 13.64
N ALA A 30 6.41 -1.46 12.82
CA ALA A 30 7.45 -2.36 12.25
C ALA A 30 8.48 -1.66 11.33
N ALA A 31 8.24 -0.38 10.98
CA ALA A 31 9.14 0.45 10.17
C ALA A 31 10.02 1.41 10.98
N GLU A 32 9.87 1.47 12.31
CA GLU A 32 10.81 2.18 13.19
C GLU A 32 12.20 1.49 13.18
N PRO A 33 13.26 2.12 13.72
CA PRO A 33 14.55 1.46 13.96
C PRO A 33 14.36 0.09 14.66
N VAL A 34 15.16 -0.91 14.28
CA VAL A 34 14.90 -2.29 14.72
C VAL A 34 15.02 -2.39 16.24
N GLU A 35 15.99 -1.69 16.80
CA GLU A 35 16.29 -1.61 18.22
C GLU A 35 15.13 -0.98 18.99
N ASP A 36 14.51 0.07 18.45
CA ASP A 36 13.35 0.73 19.07
C ASP A 36 12.14 -0.22 19.09
N LEU A 37 11.88 -0.96 18.00
CA LEU A 37 10.78 -1.92 17.94
C LEU A 37 10.97 -3.03 18.98
N VAL A 38 12.18 -3.59 19.07
CA VAL A 38 12.53 -4.66 20.00
C VAL A 38 12.45 -4.17 21.45
N ALA A 39 12.92 -2.96 21.74
CA ALA A 39 12.78 -2.34 23.06
C ALA A 39 11.31 -2.16 23.47
N LYS A 40 10.40 -2.00 22.50
CA LYS A 40 8.94 -1.97 22.70
C LYS A 40 8.29 -3.36 22.67
N GLY A 41 9.07 -4.43 22.77
CA GLY A 41 8.60 -5.83 22.78
C GLY A 41 8.02 -6.30 21.44
N GLY A 42 8.42 -5.67 20.33
CA GLY A 42 8.05 -6.10 18.98
C GLY A 42 9.01 -7.15 18.43
N ASP A 43 8.55 -7.89 17.43
CA ASP A 43 9.32 -8.94 16.76
C ASP A 43 10.31 -8.33 15.76
N ARG A 44 11.57 -8.75 15.83
CA ARG A 44 12.62 -8.36 14.88
C ARG A 44 12.29 -8.85 13.48
N GLU A 45 11.72 -10.04 13.33
CA GLU A 45 11.42 -10.61 12.02
C GLU A 45 10.34 -9.80 11.29
N ALA A 46 9.42 -9.19 12.04
CA ALA A 46 8.40 -8.30 11.49
C ALA A 46 9.00 -7.08 10.77
N THR A 47 10.29 -6.76 10.97
CA THR A 47 10.97 -5.62 10.35
C THR A 47 11.42 -5.87 8.92
N HIS A 48 11.56 -7.12 8.46
CA HIS A 48 12.08 -7.43 7.14
C HIS A 48 11.24 -6.79 6.02
N GLY A 49 11.91 -6.09 5.10
CA GLY A 49 11.26 -5.41 3.97
C GLY A 49 10.35 -4.22 4.33
N ARG A 50 10.19 -3.89 5.62
CA ARG A 50 9.28 -2.82 6.05
C ARG A 50 9.81 -1.43 5.67
N LYS A 51 8.88 -0.59 5.22
CA LYS A 51 9.07 0.85 4.97
C LYS A 51 8.00 1.61 5.74
N CYS A 52 8.28 2.85 6.12
CA CYS A 52 7.30 3.67 6.86
C CYS A 52 6.23 4.17 5.90
N LEU A 53 5.01 3.66 6.07
CA LEU A 53 3.87 4.02 5.23
C LEU A 53 3.44 5.48 5.46
N CYS A 54 3.48 5.98 6.70
CA CYS A 54 3.11 7.37 7.00
C CYS A 54 3.95 8.36 6.19
N ASN A 55 5.28 8.20 6.22
CA ASN A 55 6.20 9.08 5.52
C ASN A 55 5.94 9.05 4.00
N ALA A 56 5.76 7.84 3.46
CA ALA A 56 5.55 7.67 2.03
C ALA A 56 4.18 8.17 1.56
N LEU A 57 3.12 8.04 2.38
CA LEU A 57 1.79 8.61 2.10
C LEU A 57 1.81 10.14 2.09
N LEU A 58 2.49 10.76 3.06
CA LEU A 58 2.65 12.22 3.10
C LEU A 58 3.45 12.71 1.90
N ALA A 59 4.50 11.98 1.49
CA ALA A 59 5.21 12.25 0.25
C ALA A 59 4.31 12.14 -0.99
N THR A 60 3.46 11.12 -1.07
CA THR A 60 2.44 10.98 -2.13
C THR A 60 1.45 12.15 -2.15
N ALA A 61 1.10 12.70 -0.97
CA ALA A 61 0.23 13.86 -0.84
C ALA A 61 0.92 15.22 -1.12
N GLY A 62 2.19 15.24 -1.54
CA GLY A 62 2.93 16.48 -1.80
C GLY A 62 3.62 17.09 -0.57
N HIS A 63 3.68 16.35 0.54
CA HIS A 63 4.33 16.76 1.79
C HIS A 63 5.47 15.80 2.20
N PRO A 64 6.51 15.63 1.37
CA PRO A 64 7.60 14.73 1.70
C PRO A 64 8.46 15.29 2.84
N GLN A 65 8.94 14.42 3.72
CA GLN A 65 9.89 14.82 4.76
C GLN A 65 11.28 15.00 4.13
N VAL A 66 11.98 16.08 4.52
CA VAL A 66 13.38 16.30 4.18
C VAL A 66 14.26 15.79 5.32
N ARG A 67 15.20 14.92 5.00
CA ARG A 67 16.11 14.27 5.96
C ARG A 67 17.38 15.09 6.14
N PRO A 68 18.10 14.91 7.26
CA PRO A 68 19.47 15.41 7.38
C PRO A 68 20.32 14.97 6.19
N GLY A 69 21.03 15.92 5.57
CA GLY A 69 21.75 15.69 4.31
C GLY A 69 20.93 15.90 3.03
N GLY A 70 19.70 16.41 3.14
CA GLY A 70 18.89 16.86 2.00
C GLY A 70 18.12 15.76 1.27
N ALA A 71 18.19 14.50 1.73
CA ALA A 71 17.41 13.42 1.13
C ALA A 71 15.91 13.64 1.33
N VAL A 72 15.13 13.55 0.26
CA VAL A 72 13.67 13.76 0.28
C VAL A 72 12.98 12.40 0.30
N GLU A 73 11.97 12.23 1.16
CA GLU A 73 11.16 11.02 1.20
C GLU A 73 10.44 10.80 -0.14
N ALA A 74 10.54 9.59 -0.68
CA ALA A 74 9.88 9.24 -1.94
C ALA A 74 8.40 8.92 -1.74
N PRO A 75 7.53 9.26 -2.70
CA PRO A 75 6.13 8.83 -2.69
C PRO A 75 6.05 7.30 -2.80
N ILE A 76 4.93 6.74 -2.31
CA ILE A 76 4.60 5.34 -2.50
C ILE A 76 3.53 5.16 -3.58
N VAL A 77 3.72 4.12 -4.38
CA VAL A 77 2.68 3.54 -5.23
C VAL A 77 2.33 2.19 -4.63
N THR A 78 1.05 1.98 -4.34
CA THR A 78 0.54 0.70 -3.85
C THR A 78 -0.47 0.17 -4.85
N SER A 79 -0.49 -1.14 -5.05
CA SER A 79 -1.53 -1.78 -5.87
C SER A 79 -2.84 -1.98 -5.09
N GLY A 80 -2.88 -1.61 -3.81
CA GLY A 80 -4.00 -1.86 -2.93
C GLY A 80 -4.16 -3.35 -2.55
N SER A 81 -5.22 -3.66 -1.81
CA SER A 81 -5.54 -5.04 -1.40
C SER A 81 -6.33 -5.81 -2.46
N GLU A 82 -7.03 -5.10 -3.35
CA GLU A 82 -7.98 -5.67 -4.31
C GLU A 82 -7.38 -5.84 -5.72
N VAL A 83 -6.07 -6.08 -5.83
CA VAL A 83 -5.43 -6.37 -7.13
C VAL A 83 -6.05 -7.60 -7.79
N ALA A 84 -6.54 -8.54 -6.99
CA ALA A 84 -7.24 -9.72 -7.49
C ALA A 84 -8.53 -9.37 -8.24
N ALA A 85 -9.24 -8.31 -7.83
CA ALA A 85 -10.45 -7.84 -8.50
C ALA A 85 -10.16 -7.37 -9.94
N LEU A 86 -8.93 -6.93 -10.23
CA LEU A 86 -8.53 -6.60 -11.61
C LEU A 86 -8.60 -7.82 -12.53
N ARG A 87 -8.51 -9.06 -12.04
CA ARG A 87 -8.72 -10.26 -12.88
C ARG A 87 -10.16 -10.45 -13.30
N GLU A 88 -11.10 -10.02 -12.46
CA GLU A 88 -12.53 -10.09 -12.76
C GLU A 88 -12.96 -8.93 -13.65
N LEU A 89 -12.37 -7.76 -13.42
CA LEU A 89 -12.59 -6.55 -14.21
C LEU A 89 -11.94 -6.58 -15.59
N ALA A 90 -10.69 -7.01 -15.67
CA ALA A 90 -10.00 -7.18 -16.93
C ALA A 90 -10.63 -8.35 -17.69
N ARG A 91 -11.30 -8.03 -18.80
CA ARG A 91 -11.72 -9.02 -19.80
C ARG A 91 -10.48 -9.80 -20.29
N ARG A 92 -10.68 -10.90 -21.02
CA ARG A 92 -9.58 -11.77 -21.53
C ARG A 92 -8.43 -11.02 -22.23
N ASP A 93 -8.69 -9.81 -22.74
CA ASP A 93 -7.73 -8.99 -23.48
C ASP A 93 -7.04 -7.90 -22.63
N GLY A 94 -7.30 -7.83 -21.32
CA GLY A 94 -6.64 -6.90 -20.40
C GLY A 94 -7.32 -5.53 -20.24
N ASP A 95 -8.41 -5.27 -20.96
CA ASP A 95 -9.08 -3.97 -20.98
C ASP A 95 -10.39 -3.93 -20.17
N TYR A 96 -10.58 -2.84 -19.44
CA TYR A 96 -11.82 -2.48 -18.74
C TYR A 96 -12.07 -0.97 -18.83
N SER A 97 -13.34 -0.57 -18.86
CA SER A 97 -13.75 0.84 -18.87
C SER A 97 -14.09 1.33 -17.46
N ALA A 98 -14.19 2.65 -17.28
CA ALA A 98 -14.69 3.22 -16.03
C ALA A 98 -16.12 2.75 -15.70
N THR A 99 -16.96 2.50 -16.71
CA THR A 99 -18.32 1.95 -16.53
C THR A 99 -18.29 0.54 -15.95
N ASP A 100 -17.38 -0.32 -16.41
CA ASP A 100 -17.20 -1.68 -15.88
C ASP A 100 -16.79 -1.64 -14.39
N VAL A 101 -15.87 -0.73 -14.03
CA VAL A 101 -15.43 -0.50 -12.64
C VAL A 101 -16.60 -0.06 -11.75
N ILE A 102 -17.39 0.90 -12.22
CA ILE A 102 -18.57 1.39 -11.48
C ILE A 102 -19.59 0.25 -11.29
N GLY A 103 -19.86 -0.53 -12.34
CA GLY A 103 -20.77 -1.67 -12.26
C GLY A 103 -20.28 -2.75 -11.28
N PHE A 104 -18.97 -2.99 -11.24
CA PHE A 104 -18.35 -3.96 -10.35
C PHE A 104 -18.46 -3.52 -8.89
N VAL A 105 -18.08 -2.26 -8.60
CA VAL A 105 -18.16 -1.67 -7.25
C VAL A 105 -19.60 -1.61 -6.73
N LEU A 106 -20.57 -1.32 -7.59
CA LEU A 106 -21.99 -1.26 -7.22
C LEU A 106 -22.68 -2.63 -7.20
N GLY A 107 -21.97 -3.74 -7.43
CA GLY A 107 -22.56 -5.08 -7.50
C GLY A 107 -23.57 -5.27 -8.63
N SER A 108 -23.54 -4.38 -9.63
CA SER A 108 -24.47 -4.35 -10.75
C SER A 108 -23.97 -5.16 -11.95
N HIS A 109 -22.74 -5.68 -11.90
CA HIS A 109 -22.23 -6.65 -12.85
C HIS A 109 -22.92 -8.00 -12.63
N ARG A 110 -24.03 -8.20 -13.35
CA ARG A 110 -24.47 -9.54 -13.74
C ARG A 110 -23.29 -10.21 -14.44
N SER A 111 -22.98 -11.46 -14.11
CA SER A 111 -21.97 -12.24 -14.83
C SER A 111 -22.32 -12.24 -16.32
N LEU A 112 -21.69 -11.33 -17.06
CA LEU A 112 -21.84 -11.19 -18.50
C LEU A 112 -20.57 -11.77 -19.11
N ILE A 113 -20.52 -13.11 -19.08
CA ILE A 113 -19.80 -13.85 -20.11
C ILE A 113 -20.57 -13.57 -21.40
N THR A 114 -20.32 -12.41 -22.03
CA THR A 114 -20.80 -12.14 -23.38
C THR A 114 -19.87 -12.87 -24.34
N PRO A 115 -20.37 -13.77 -25.20
CA PRO A 115 -19.54 -14.36 -26.25
C PRO A 115 -19.02 -13.22 -27.12
N THR A 116 -17.71 -13.23 -27.38
CA THR A 116 -17.02 -12.31 -28.28
C THR A 116 -17.77 -12.18 -29.60
N ARG A 117 -18.08 -10.95 -30.04
CA ARG A 117 -18.40 -10.70 -31.46
C ARG A 117 -17.11 -10.95 -32.23
N ASP A 118 -17.15 -11.92 -33.14
CA ASP A 118 -16.06 -12.29 -34.02
C ASP A 118 -15.46 -11.09 -34.76
N ALA A 119 -14.13 -11.12 -34.87
CA ALA A 119 -13.32 -10.19 -35.65
C ALA A 119 -13.39 -10.48 -37.16
N THR A 120 -14.59 -10.41 -37.75
CA THR A 120 -14.79 -10.63 -39.20
C THR A 120 -15.57 -9.52 -39.90
N ASP A 121 -15.53 -8.28 -39.40
CA ASP A 121 -16.08 -7.13 -40.15
C ASP A 121 -15.03 -6.03 -40.32
N ARG A 122 -14.05 -6.34 -41.18
CA ARG A 122 -13.26 -5.37 -41.94
C ARG A 122 -13.15 -5.89 -43.37
N ALA A 123 -14.15 -5.55 -44.18
CA ALA A 123 -14.08 -5.54 -45.63
C ALA A 123 -14.14 -4.08 -46.11
#